data_AF-A0A8T8K5E9-F1
#
_entry.id   AF-A0A8T8K5E9-F1
#
_cell.length_a   1.000
_cell.length_b   1.000
_cell.length_c   1.000
_cell.angle_alpha   90.00
_cell.angle_beta   90.00
_cell.angle_gamma   90.00
#
_symmetry.space_group_name_H-M   'P 1'
#
loop_
_entity.id
_entity.type
_entity.pdbx_description
1 polymer ?
#
loop_
_entity_poly.entity_id
_entity_poly.type
_entity_poly.pdbx_seq_one_letter_code
_entity_poly.pdbx_strand_id
1 'polypeptide(L)'
;MSQEELLKKCEGMEDASVMGACRVMLEMMAKKEVQVEEEGPQTYLEMAENLKPADVSKVLQLALKIRESGDVKDPEVLNAASRIIRAIEMS
;
A
#
# COMPACT_ATOMS: atom_id res chain seq x y z
N MET A 1 -9.05 8.91 10.76
CA MET A 1 -7.71 8.95 11.39
C MET A 1 -6.80 9.86 10.57
N SER A 2 -5.82 10.50 11.19
CA SER A 2 -4.76 11.21 10.47
C SER A 2 -3.77 10.22 9.83
N GLN A 3 -2.96 10.69 8.87
CA GLN A 3 -1.89 9.89 8.28
C GLN A 3 -0.89 9.38 9.32
N GLU A 4 -0.55 10.21 10.31
CA GLU A 4 0.36 9.84 11.40
C GLU A 4 -0.24 8.73 12.28
N GLU A 5 -1.54 8.77 12.57
CA GLU A 5 -2.23 7.73 13.33
C GLU A 5 -2.27 6.40 12.56
N LEU A 6 -2.52 6.44 11.25
CA LEU A 6 -2.49 5.26 10.39
C LEU A 6 -1.09 4.63 10.37
N LEU A 7 -0.04 5.43 10.23
CA LEU A 7 1.34 4.95 10.19
C LEU A 7 1.77 4.31 11.51
N LYS A 8 1.44 4.94 12.65
CA LYS A 8 1.71 4.35 13.98
C LYS A 8 1.02 3.01 14.17
N LYS A 9 -0.22 2.88 13.67
CA LYS A 9 -0.97 1.62 13.76
C LYS A 9 -0.34 0.50 12.92
N CYS A 10 0.46 0.85 11.90
CA CYS A 10 1.16 -0.12 11.05
C CYS A 10 2.48 -0.64 11.66
N GLU A 11 3.00 -0.04 12.73
CA GLU A 11 4.25 -0.48 13.35
C GLU A 11 4.09 -1.90 13.93
N GLY A 12 4.70 -2.90 13.27
CA GLY A 12 4.61 -4.30 13.70
C GLY A 12 3.27 -4.97 13.39
N MET A 13 2.52 -4.47 12.41
CA MET A 13 1.21 -5.02 12.04
C MET A 13 1.33 -6.34 11.29
N GLU A 14 0.92 -7.43 11.94
CA GLU A 14 0.88 -8.79 11.37
C GLU A 14 -0.53 -9.22 10.93
N ASP A 15 -1.48 -8.28 10.87
CA ASP A 15 -2.86 -8.58 10.50
C ASP A 15 -2.93 -9.13 9.05
N ALA A 16 -3.44 -10.35 8.91
CA ALA A 16 -3.48 -11.06 7.64
C ALA A 16 -4.36 -10.34 6.59
N SER A 17 -5.39 -9.60 7.02
CA SER A 17 -6.25 -8.83 6.12
C SER A 17 -5.52 -7.60 5.58
N VAL A 18 -4.73 -6.92 6.42
CA VAL A 18 -3.90 -5.78 6.01
C VAL A 18 -2.78 -6.24 5.09
N MET A 19 -2.05 -7.29 5.47
CA MET A 19 -0.99 -7.86 4.62
C MET A 19 -1.54 -8.33 3.27
N GLY A 20 -2.73 -8.95 3.25
CA GLY A 20 -3.42 -9.33 2.03
C GLY A 20 -3.77 -8.13 1.15
N ALA A 21 -4.29 -7.05 1.74
CA ALA A 21 -4.58 -5.82 1.02
C ALA A 21 -3.31 -5.16 0.42
N CYS A 22 -2.21 -5.17 1.17
CA CYS A 22 -0.90 -4.69 0.70
C CYS A 22 -0.41 -5.46 -0.53
N ARG A 23 -0.48 -6.81 -0.50
CA ARG A 23 -0.07 -7.64 -1.65
C ARG A 23 -0.90 -7.33 -2.90
N VAL A 24 -2.22 -7.28 -2.76
CA VAL A 24 -3.12 -7.00 -3.89
C VAL A 24 -2.80 -5.65 -4.54
N MET A 25 -2.51 -4.61 -3.75
CA MET A 25 -2.16 -3.30 -4.32
C MET A 25 -0.83 -3.37 -5.07
N LEU A 26 0.20 -3.98 -4.49
CA LEU A 26 1.53 -4.09 -5.11
C LEU A 26 1.48 -4.89 -6.42
N GLU A 27 0.77 -6.02 -6.45
CA GLU A 27 0.55 -6.82 -7.66
C GLU A 27 -0.19 -6.01 -8.73
N MET A 28 -1.19 -5.21 -8.32
CA MET A 28 -1.95 -4.37 -9.24
C MET A 28 -1.11 -3.24 -9.83
N MET A 29 -0.27 -2.61 -9.02
CA MET A 29 0.68 -1.60 -9.50
C MET A 29 1.66 -2.19 -10.51
N ALA A 30 2.21 -3.38 -10.22
CA ALA A 30 3.08 -4.09 -11.16
C ALA A 30 2.36 -4.42 -12.47
N LYS A 31 1.15 -4.99 -12.39
CA LYS A 31 0.37 -5.39 -13.57
C LYS A 31 -0.02 -4.21 -14.47
N LYS A 32 -0.26 -3.04 -13.87
CA LYS A 32 -0.69 -1.84 -14.58
C LYS A 32 0.44 -0.85 -14.86
N GLU A 33 1.68 -1.25 -14.58
CA GLU A 33 2.87 -0.43 -14.78
C GLU A 33 2.76 0.96 -14.13
N VAL A 34 2.07 1.02 -12.97
CA VAL A 34 1.90 2.26 -12.22
C VAL A 34 3.21 2.63 -11.57
N GLN A 35 3.77 3.78 -11.92
CA GLN A 35 4.96 4.31 -11.27
C GLN A 35 4.57 5.43 -10.31
N VAL A 36 4.99 5.31 -9.06
CA VAL A 36 4.91 6.38 -8.05
C VAL A 36 6.34 6.79 -7.75
N GLU A 37 6.64 8.10 -7.80
CA GLU A 37 7.97 8.67 -7.56
C GLU A 37 8.48 8.30 -6.15
N GLU A 38 9.11 7.13 -6.05
CA GLU A 38 9.99 6.62 -4.98
C GLU A 38 10.42 5.19 -5.38
N GLU A 39 11.24 5.10 -6.43
CA GLU A 39 11.86 3.84 -6.83
C GLU A 39 12.99 3.49 -5.85
N GLY A 40 12.66 2.66 -4.86
CA GLY A 40 13.67 1.83 -4.22
C GLY A 40 14.21 0.78 -5.20
N PRO A 41 15.26 0.03 -4.84
CA PRO A 41 15.88 -0.95 -5.75
C PRO A 41 15.01 -2.18 -6.08
N GLN A 42 13.80 -2.29 -5.53
CA GLN A 42 12.93 -3.45 -5.66
C GLN A 42 11.67 -3.09 -6.44
N THR A 43 11.24 -4.00 -7.31
CA THR A 43 9.98 -3.90 -8.04
C THR A 43 8.77 -4.12 -7.11
N TYR A 44 7.59 -3.64 -7.50
CA TYR A 44 6.37 -3.88 -6.73
C TYR A 44 6.03 -5.38 -6.61
N LEU A 45 6.36 -6.19 -7.62
CA LEU A 45 6.17 -7.64 -7.57
C LEU A 45 7.06 -8.30 -6.51
N GLU A 46 8.35 -7.94 -6.49
CA GLU A 46 9.28 -8.44 -5.47
C GLU A 46 8.88 -8.02 -4.05
N MET A 47 8.34 -6.81 -3.90
CA MET A 47 7.78 -6.34 -2.62
C MET A 47 6.56 -7.17 -2.21
N ALA A 48 5.69 -7.57 -3.14
CA ALA A 48 4.51 -8.38 -2.83
C ALA A 48 4.90 -9.80 -2.38
N GLU A 49 5.84 -10.43 -3.10
CA GLU A 49 6.33 -11.78 -2.82
C GLU A 49 7.07 -11.86 -1.48
N ASN A 50 7.81 -10.81 -1.12
CA ASN A 50 8.63 -10.77 0.08
C ASN A 50 8.05 -9.90 1.20
N LEU A 51 6.75 -9.57 1.14
CA LEU A 51 6.10 -8.63 2.06
C LEU A 51 6.24 -9.09 3.52
N LYS A 52 6.84 -8.23 4.36
CA LYS A 52 6.93 -8.42 5.81
C LYS A 52 6.06 -7.40 6.56
N PRO A 53 5.71 -7.65 7.84
CA PRO A 53 5.00 -6.68 8.68
C PRO A 53 5.66 -5.30 8.70
N ALA A 54 6.99 -5.24 8.71
CA ALA A 54 7.75 -3.99 8.68
C ALA A 54 7.55 -3.17 7.39
N ASP A 55 7.14 -3.80 6.29
CA ASP A 55 6.92 -3.14 5.00
C ASP A 55 5.52 -2.52 4.89
N VAL A 56 4.57 -2.88 5.78
CA VAL A 56 3.18 -2.39 5.74
C VAL A 56 3.12 -0.87 5.79
N SER A 57 3.95 -0.23 6.62
CA SER A 57 4.04 1.23 6.72
C SER A 57 4.47 1.87 5.39
N LYS A 58 5.44 1.26 4.69
CA LYS A 58 5.90 1.70 3.37
C LYS A 58 4.80 1.54 2.31
N VAL A 59 4.10 0.41 2.30
CA VAL A 59 2.98 0.20 1.36
C VAL A 59 1.83 1.17 1.64
N LEU A 60 1.54 1.47 2.91
CA LEU A 60 0.56 2.50 3.27
C LEU A 60 0.98 3.89 2.74
N GLN A 61 2.26 4.26 2.82
CA GLN A 61 2.73 5.53 2.24
C GLN A 61 2.50 5.59 0.74
N LEU A 62 2.75 4.51 0.00
CA LEU A 62 2.42 4.42 -1.42
C LEU A 62 0.91 4.58 -1.65
N ALA A 63 0.07 3.93 -0.83
CA ALA A 63 -1.39 4.03 -0.94
C ALA A 63 -1.88 5.46 -0.74
N LEU A 64 -1.32 6.17 0.24
CA LEU A 64 -1.65 7.57 0.51
C LEU A 64 -1.20 8.47 -0.64
N LYS A 65 0.02 8.30 -1.16
CA LYS A 65 0.51 9.03 -2.33
C LYS A 65 -0.38 8.83 -3.55
N ILE A 66 -0.76 7.60 -3.85
CA ILE A 66 -1.66 7.29 -4.97
C ILE A 66 -3.00 8.02 -4.83
N ARG A 67 -3.56 8.04 -3.62
CA ARG A 67 -4.86 8.66 -3.35
C ARG A 67 -4.80 10.19 -3.37
N GLU A 68 -3.69 10.77 -2.94
CA GLU A 68 -3.57 12.22 -2.69
C GLU A 68 -2.90 13.00 -3.83
N SER A 69 -1.99 12.37 -4.57
CA SER A 69 -1.29 13.02 -5.70
C SER A 69 -2.23 13.33 -6.87
N GLY A 70 -3.21 12.46 -7.13
CA GLY A 70 -4.05 12.53 -8.32
C GLY A 70 -3.35 12.15 -9.63
N ASP A 71 -2.08 11.74 -9.57
CA ASP A 71 -1.28 11.31 -10.72
C ASP A 71 -1.76 9.96 -11.27
N VAL A 72 -2.16 9.07 -10.36
CA VAL A 72 -2.73 7.77 -10.69
C VAL A 72 -4.25 7.88 -10.78
N LYS A 73 -4.78 7.76 -12.00
CA LYS A 73 -6.23 7.84 -12.27
C LYS A 73 -6.91 6.49 -12.45
N ASP A 74 -6.14 5.40 -12.41
CA ASP A 74 -6.70 4.06 -12.56
C ASP A 74 -7.64 3.73 -11.39
N PRO A 75 -8.94 3.49 -11.65
CA PRO A 75 -9.91 3.28 -10.57
C PRO A 75 -9.63 2.03 -9.73
N GLU A 76 -9.05 0.98 -10.31
CA GLU A 76 -8.75 -0.24 -9.56
C GLU A 76 -7.61 0.01 -8.58
N VAL A 77 -6.58 0.75 -9.01
CA VAL A 77 -5.42 1.09 -8.16
C VAL A 77 -5.85 2.03 -7.03
N LEU A 78 -6.69 3.02 -7.32
CA LEU A 78 -7.29 3.89 -6.31
C LEU A 78 -8.15 3.12 -5.31
N ASN A 79 -8.90 2.12 -5.79
CA ASN A 79 -9.69 1.24 -4.92
C ASN A 79 -8.79 0.34 -4.07
N ALA A 80 -7.69 -0.19 -4.61
CA ALA A 80 -6.73 -1.01 -3.88
C ALA A 80 -6.07 -0.21 -2.75
N ALA A 81 -5.63 1.02 -3.04
CA ALA A 81 -5.11 1.94 -2.02
C ALA A 81 -6.14 2.20 -0.92
N SER A 82 -7.39 2.51 -1.29
CA SER A 82 -8.47 2.76 -0.33
C SER A 82 -8.77 1.56 0.56
N ARG A 83 -8.65 0.33 0.04
CA ARG A 83 -8.84 -0.90 0.81
C ARG A 83 -7.78 -1.08 1.90
N ILE A 84 -6.52 -0.75 1.64
CA ILE A 84 -5.46 -0.82 2.64
C ILE A 84 -5.76 0.10 3.81
N ILE A 85 -6.07 1.36 3.52
CA ILE A 85 -6.40 2.36 4.55
C ILE A 85 -7.55 1.87 5.41
N ARG A 86 -8.62 1.37 4.80
CA ARG A 86 -9.78 0.84 5.52
C ARG A 86 -9.45 -0.40 6.35
N ALA A 87 -8.63 -1.31 5.82
CA ALA A 87 -8.21 -2.51 6.55
C ALA A 87 -7.44 -2.12 7.84
N ILE A 88 -6.56 -1.13 7.76
CA ILE A 88 -5.80 -0.61 8.91
C ILE A 88 -6.73 0.10 9.89
N GLU A 89 -7.71 0.87 9.42
CA GLU A 89 -8.69 1.52 10.30
C GLU A 89 -9.51 0.51 11.11
N MET A 90 -9.83 -0.64 10.51
CA MET A 90 -10.66 -1.69 11.11
C MET A 90 -9.89 -2.76 11.92
N SER A 91 -8.55 -2.83 11.78
CA SER A 91 -7.68 -3.73 12.56
C SER A 91 -7.43 -3.23 13.97
#